data_AF-A0A9D9D042-F1
#
_entry.id   AF-A0A9D9D042-F1
#
_cell.length_a   1.000
_cell.length_b   1.000
_cell.length_c   1.000
_cell.angle_alpha   90.00
_cell.angle_beta   90.00
_cell.angle_gamma   90.00
#
_symmetry.space_group_name_H-M   'P 1'
#
loop_
_entity.id
_entity.type
_entity.pdbx_description
1 polymer ?
#
loop_
_entity_poly.entity_id
_entity_poly.type
_entity_poly.pdbx_seq_one_letter_code
_entity_poly.pdbx_strand_id
1 'polypeptide(L)'
;MNFSFSGRHMEIGESLTQKAKEACEKLAQKYRVEFLDANIVMKKESYLFTTDMTIKTNTGNSYFVVSSAEDPIVSFEVAVQKLEQQFQKKKKSGKCNKKVEINTFDNPVSESEENAPMIIAEILDDLPLMSVSEAAKRLNENQHVFIFENISNSAVNVVYWRSDGNIGWLDYKIKRQG
;
A
#
# COMPACT_ATOMS: atom_id res chain seq x y z
N MET A 1 3.86 13.07 17.05
CA MET A 1 3.38 11.82 16.45
C MET A 1 1.87 11.79 16.61
N ASN A 2 1.13 11.91 15.50
CA ASN A 2 -0.31 11.66 15.52
C ASN A 2 -0.50 10.15 15.47
N PHE A 3 -1.11 9.58 16.50
CA PHE A 3 -1.34 8.15 16.61
C PHE A 3 -2.83 7.91 16.74
N SER A 4 -3.41 7.23 15.76
CA SER A 4 -4.81 6.80 15.79
C SER A 4 -4.86 5.28 15.76
N PHE A 5 -5.50 4.70 16.77
CA PHE A 5 -5.73 3.28 16.86
C PHE A 5 -7.24 3.06 16.92
N SER A 6 -7.80 2.37 15.93
CA SER A 6 -9.24 2.23 15.77
C SER A 6 -9.64 0.81 15.41
N GLY A 7 -10.85 0.44 15.82
CA GLY A 7 -11.41 -0.90 15.68
C GLY A 7 -12.71 -0.81 14.90
N ARG A 8 -12.83 -1.59 13.81
CA ARG A 8 -14.07 -1.74 13.06
C ARG A 8 -14.71 -3.06 13.49
N HIS A 9 -15.89 -2.97 14.11
CA HIS A 9 -16.62 -4.11 14.70
C HIS A 9 -15.87 -4.81 15.84
N MET A 10 -15.01 -4.08 16.56
CA MET A 10 -14.29 -4.58 17.72
C MET A 10 -14.01 -3.44 18.70
N GLU A 11 -14.19 -3.71 19.98
CA GLU A 11 -13.72 -2.83 21.04
C GLU A 11 -12.25 -3.10 21.32
N ILE A 12 -11.49 -2.02 21.42
CA ILE A 12 -10.06 -2.08 21.69
C ILE A 12 -9.86 -1.74 23.16
N GLY A 13 -9.20 -2.64 23.89
CA GLY A 13 -8.73 -2.34 25.23
C GLY A 13 -7.51 -1.42 25.24
N GLU A 14 -7.35 -0.66 26.31
CA GLU A 14 -6.18 0.21 26.53
C GLU A 14 -4.86 -0.57 26.46
N SER A 15 -4.85 -1.83 26.90
CA SER A 15 -3.68 -2.71 26.86
C SER A 15 -3.15 -2.93 25.44
N LEU A 16 -4.03 -3.05 24.44
CA LEU A 16 -3.68 -3.20 23.02
C LEU A 16 -3.13 -1.90 22.46
N THR A 17 -3.74 -0.78 22.83
CA THR A 17 -3.30 0.56 22.40
C THR A 17 -1.91 0.88 22.95
N GLN A 18 -1.68 0.57 24.23
CA GLN A 18 -0.38 0.76 24.87
C GLN A 18 0.70 -0.13 24.22
N LYS A 19 0.42 -1.41 24.00
CA LYS A 19 1.33 -2.31 23.28
C LYS A 19 1.67 -1.79 21.88
N ALA A 20 0.67 -1.28 21.16
CA ALA A 20 0.88 -0.75 19.83
C ALA A 20 1.78 0.50 19.84
N LYS A 21 1.57 1.40 20.82
CA LYS A 21 2.39 2.58 21.02
C LYS A 21 3.83 2.22 21.36
N GLU A 22 4.04 1.31 22.31
CA GLU A 22 5.37 0.83 22.71
C GLU A 22 6.11 0.15 21.55
N ALA A 23 5.41 -0.63 20.73
CA ALA A 23 5.99 -1.25 19.54
C ALA A 23 6.45 -0.19 18.53
N CYS A 24 5.60 0.80 18.23
CA CYS A 24 5.98 1.91 17.35
C CYS A 24 7.18 2.71 17.89
N GLU A 25 7.22 3.02 19.18
CA GLU A 25 8.34 3.75 19.78
C GLU A 25 9.66 2.96 19.68
N LYS A 26 9.62 1.64 19.94
CA LYS A 26 10.79 0.75 19.76
C LYS A 26 11.30 0.76 18.31
N LEU A 27 10.40 0.74 17.32
CA LEU A 27 10.76 0.80 15.91
C LEU A 27 11.36 2.16 15.53
N ALA A 28 10.75 3.25 15.98
CA ALA A 28 11.23 4.61 15.73
C ALA A 28 12.67 4.78 16.25
N GLN A 29 12.94 4.31 17.47
CA GLN A 29 14.28 4.37 18.08
C GLN A 29 15.29 3.48 17.33
N LYS A 30 14.93 2.24 16.99
CA LYS A 30 15.82 1.27 16.32
C LYS A 30 16.27 1.74 14.93
N TYR A 31 15.37 2.36 14.15
CA TYR A 31 15.67 2.84 12.81
C TYR A 31 16.01 4.32 12.74
N ARG A 32 15.94 5.05 13.87
CA ARG A 32 16.14 6.50 13.97
C ARG A 32 15.24 7.28 13.00
N VAL A 33 13.97 6.88 12.95
CA VAL A 33 12.95 7.50 12.09
C VAL A 33 11.85 8.06 12.97
N GLU A 34 11.36 9.26 12.66
CA GLU A 34 10.20 9.84 13.35
C GLU A 34 8.91 9.57 12.55
N PHE A 35 7.89 9.08 13.26
CA PHE A 35 6.54 8.90 12.71
C PHE A 35 5.75 10.20 12.85
N LEU A 36 5.33 10.76 11.70
CA LEU A 36 4.46 11.92 11.65
C LEU A 36 3.02 11.50 11.97
N ASP A 37 2.56 10.47 11.29
CA ASP A 37 1.19 9.99 11.27
C ASP A 37 1.19 8.47 11.25
N ALA A 38 0.55 7.85 12.23
CA ALA A 38 0.44 6.41 12.38
C ALA A 38 -1.02 6.05 12.62
N ASN A 39 -1.64 5.45 11.60
CA ASN A 39 -3.01 4.98 11.66
C ASN A 39 -3.04 3.46 11.63
N ILE A 40 -3.62 2.87 12.67
CA ILE A 40 -3.78 1.43 12.80
C ILE A 40 -5.28 1.15 12.93
N VAL A 41 -5.79 0.34 12.01
CA VAL A 41 -7.19 -0.07 11.96
C VAL A 41 -7.25 -1.59 12.09
N MET A 42 -7.90 -2.08 13.13
CA MET A 42 -8.19 -3.50 13.27
C MET A 42 -9.62 -3.78 12.87
N LYS A 43 -9.84 -4.82 12.08
CA LYS A 43 -11.15 -5.26 11.62
C LYS A 43 -11.36 -6.70 12.04
N LYS A 44 -12.56 -7.00 12.54
CA LYS A 44 -13.00 -8.38 12.79
C LYS A 44 -13.89 -8.83 11.64
N GLU A 45 -13.43 -9.84 10.89
CA GLU A 45 -14.18 -10.49 9.82
C GLU A 45 -14.44 -11.95 10.20
N SER A 46 -15.61 -12.19 10.80
CA SER A 46 -16.04 -13.50 11.30
C SER A 46 -15.02 -14.16 12.25
N TYR A 47 -14.11 -14.98 11.71
CA TYR A 47 -13.08 -15.72 12.45
C TYR A 47 -11.66 -15.17 12.24
N LEU A 48 -11.45 -14.24 11.30
CA LEU A 48 -10.17 -13.57 11.10
C LEU A 48 -10.19 -12.15 11.65
N PHE A 49 -9.02 -11.74 12.15
CA PHE A 49 -8.71 -10.37 12.51
C PHE A 49 -7.70 -9.82 11.52
N THR A 50 -8.11 -8.78 10.81
CA THR A 50 -7.27 -8.07 9.85
C THR A 50 -6.76 -6.78 10.47
N THR A 51 -5.46 -6.57 10.42
CA THR A 51 -4.81 -5.35 10.89
C THR A 51 -4.26 -4.58 9.70
N ASP A 52 -4.81 -3.40 9.48
CA ASP A 52 -4.36 -2.44 8.49
C ASP A 52 -3.52 -1.37 9.19
N MET A 53 -2.28 -1.19 8.76
CA MET A 53 -1.35 -0.22 9.34
C MET A 53 -0.81 0.70 8.25
N THR A 54 -1.04 2.00 8.43
CA THR A 54 -0.54 3.07 7.57
C THR A 54 0.35 4.00 8.38
N ILE A 55 1.62 4.09 8.01
CA ILE A 55 2.60 4.93 8.72
C ILE A 55 3.28 5.88 7.75
N LYS A 56 3.33 7.16 8.10
CA LYS A 56 4.06 8.19 7.37
C LYS A 56 5.24 8.67 8.21
N THR A 57 6.40 8.73 7.59
CA THR A 57 7.65 9.18 8.23
C THR A 57 8.02 10.59 7.79
N ASN A 58 8.81 11.29 8.61
CA ASN A 58 9.36 12.60 8.28
C ASN A 58 10.24 12.62 7.02
N THR A 59 10.78 11.46 6.63
CA THR A 59 11.54 11.26 5.39
C THR A 59 10.68 11.23 4.13
N GLY A 60 9.37 11.46 4.23
CA GLY A 60 8.43 11.44 3.11
C GLY A 60 8.05 10.03 2.63
N ASN A 61 8.46 8.98 3.35
CA ASN A 61 8.07 7.62 3.02
C ASN A 61 6.73 7.28 3.69
N SER A 62 5.86 6.61 2.94
CA SER A 62 4.62 5.99 3.44
C SER A 62 4.75 4.48 3.40
N TYR A 63 4.45 3.83 4.51
CA TYR A 63 4.46 2.38 4.67
C TYR A 63 3.02 1.90 4.86
N PHE A 64 2.64 0.89 4.09
CA PHE A 64 1.34 0.24 4.15
C PHE A 64 1.57 -1.24 4.42
N VAL A 65 0.92 -1.75 5.46
CA VAL A 65 1.02 -3.14 5.88
C VAL A 65 -0.37 -3.65 6.20
N VAL A 66 -0.69 -4.82 5.64
CA VAL A 66 -1.90 -5.57 5.96
C VAL A 66 -1.49 -6.96 6.43
N SER A 67 -2.10 -7.42 7.51
CA SER A 67 -1.97 -8.79 8.03
C SER A 67 -3.32 -9.32 8.47
N SER A 68 -3.48 -10.64 8.41
CA SER A 68 -4.66 -11.33 8.89
C SER A 68 -4.21 -12.51 9.75
N ALA A 69 -4.87 -12.72 10.90
CA ALA A 69 -4.63 -13.86 11.78
C ALA A 69 -5.90 -14.23 12.58
N GLU A 70 -5.88 -15.37 13.25
CA GLU A 70 -7.00 -15.87 14.08
C GLU A 70 -7.14 -15.12 15.42
N ASP A 71 -6.06 -14.48 15.90
CA ASP A 71 -6.04 -13.68 17.13
C ASP A 71 -5.65 -12.22 16.80
N PRO A 72 -6.33 -11.22 17.39
CA PRO A 72 -6.01 -9.80 17.19
C PRO A 72 -4.56 -9.45 17.56
N ILE A 73 -4.02 -9.98 18.64
CA ILE A 73 -2.65 -9.70 19.09
C ILE A 73 -1.66 -10.29 18.08
N VAL A 74 -1.90 -11.52 17.61
CA VAL A 74 -1.05 -12.19 16.63
C VAL A 74 -1.09 -11.43 15.29
N SER A 75 -2.28 -10.99 14.86
CA SER A 75 -2.44 -10.19 13.65
C SER A 75 -1.60 -8.90 13.72
N PHE A 76 -1.62 -8.23 14.88
CA PHE A 76 -0.81 -7.03 15.13
C PHE A 76 0.69 -7.32 15.13
N GLU A 77 1.15 -8.38 15.81
CA GLU A 77 2.56 -8.75 15.83
C GLU A 77 3.10 -9.07 14.42
N VAL A 78 2.30 -9.76 13.61
CA VAL A 78 2.64 -10.03 12.20
C VAL A 78 2.72 -8.72 11.39
N ALA A 79 1.83 -7.76 11.63
CA ALA A 79 1.93 -6.43 11.00
C ALA A 79 3.23 -5.72 11.38
N VAL A 80 3.60 -5.73 12.66
CA VAL A 80 4.83 -5.13 13.18
C VAL A 80 6.08 -5.78 12.55
N GLN A 81 6.10 -7.11 12.42
CA GLN A 81 7.19 -7.82 11.76
C GLN A 81 7.33 -7.44 10.28
N LYS A 82 6.22 -7.39 9.53
CA LYS A 82 6.23 -6.94 8.13
C LYS A 82 6.74 -5.50 8.01
N LEU A 83 6.32 -4.63 8.93
CA LEU A 83 6.80 -3.25 8.98
C LEU A 83 8.31 -3.20 9.27
N GLU A 84 8.83 -3.99 10.21
CA GLU A 84 10.28 -4.09 10.46
C GLU A 84 11.05 -4.49 9.21
N GLN A 85 10.57 -5.49 8.47
CA GLN A 85 11.22 -5.94 7.24
C GLN A 85 11.31 -4.81 6.21
N GLN A 86 10.27 -3.99 6.08
CA GLN A 86 10.30 -2.82 5.18
C GLN A 86 11.34 -1.77 5.60
N PHE A 87 11.50 -1.52 6.90
CA PHE A 87 12.57 -0.64 7.41
C PHE A 87 13.97 -1.21 7.19
N GLN A 88 14.17 -2.52 7.40
CA GLN A 88 15.45 -3.17 7.16
C GLN A 88 15.87 -3.11 5.69
N LYS A 89 14.93 -3.31 4.76
CA LYS A 89 15.19 -3.21 3.31
C LYS A 89 15.70 -1.82 2.92
N LYS A 90 15.07 -0.74 3.41
CA LYS A 90 15.50 0.65 3.11
C LYS A 90 16.91 0.96 3.65
N LYS A 91 17.25 0.48 4.84
CA LYS A 91 18.60 0.62 5.40
C LYS A 91 19.67 -0.10 4.56
N LYS A 92 19.33 -1.22 3.91
CA LYS A 92 20.23 -1.96 3.00
C LYS A 92 20.35 -1.29 1.62
N SER A 93 19.28 -0.69 1.10
CA SER A 93 19.28 -0.01 -0.20
C SER A 93 20.15 1.25 -0.23
N GLY A 94 20.25 1.99 0.89
CA GLY A 94 21.17 3.13 1.02
C GLY A 94 22.67 2.81 0.99
N LYS A 95 23.06 1.54 0.82
CA LYS A 95 24.47 1.08 0.70
C LYS A 95 24.86 0.58 -0.69
N CYS A 96 23.96 0.63 -1.69
CA CYS A 96 24.29 0.17 -3.04
C CYS A 96 24.63 1.35 -3.97
N ASN A 97 25.91 1.71 -4.03
CA ASN A 97 26.48 2.36 -5.21
C ASN A 97 26.75 1.27 -6.26
N LYS A 98 25.78 1.00 -7.14
CA LYS A 98 26.08 0.40 -8.44
C LYS A 98 25.24 1.11 -9.50
N LYS A 99 25.94 1.86 -10.35
CA LYS A 99 25.45 2.31 -11.65
C LYS A 99 24.90 1.09 -12.38
N VAL A 100 23.61 1.10 -12.68
CA VAL A 100 23.01 0.17 -13.62
C VAL A 100 22.71 1.00 -14.87
N GLU A 101 23.56 0.84 -15.87
CA GLU A 101 23.28 1.28 -17.23
C GLU A 101 22.13 0.40 -17.76
N ILE A 102 21.06 1.07 -18.17
CA ILE A 102 19.83 0.43 -18.65
C ILE A 102 20.05 0.12 -20.12
N ASN A 103 20.22 -1.16 -20.46
CA ASN A 103 20.04 -1.68 -21.81
C ASN A 103 19.01 -2.81 -21.78
N THR A 104 17.86 -2.48 -22.38
CA THR A 104 17.08 -3.27 -23.35
C THR A 104 16.86 -4.77 -23.10
N PHE A 105 15.59 -5.11 -22.88
CA PHE A 105 14.90 -6.34 -23.30
C PHE A 105 15.73 -7.63 -23.38
N ASP A 106 15.82 -8.32 -22.25
CA ASP A 106 15.59 -9.75 -22.18
C ASP A 106 15.44 -10.11 -20.71
N ASN A 107 14.38 -10.82 -20.37
CA ASN A 107 14.13 -11.32 -19.02
C ASN A 107 15.34 -12.15 -18.54
N PRO A 108 16.04 -11.77 -17.45
CA PRO A 108 16.69 -12.75 -16.61
C PRO A 108 15.83 -12.86 -15.36
N VAL A 109 15.25 -14.04 -15.16
CA VAL A 109 14.89 -14.47 -13.82
C VAL A 109 16.20 -14.52 -13.03
N SER A 110 16.61 -13.39 -12.45
CA SER A 110 17.67 -13.33 -11.49
C SER A 110 17.06 -13.80 -10.18
N GLU A 111 17.39 -15.04 -9.80
CA GLU A 111 17.16 -15.61 -8.49
C GLU A 111 17.81 -14.72 -7.42
N SER A 112 17.07 -13.68 -6.99
CA SER A 112 17.37 -12.81 -5.84
C SER A 112 16.17 -11.93 -5.46
N GLU A 113 14.94 -12.36 -5.76
CA GLU A 113 13.71 -11.63 -5.42
C GLU A 113 12.77 -12.46 -4.54
N GLU A 114 13.28 -13.10 -3.49
CA GLU A 114 12.45 -13.90 -2.57
C GLU A 114 11.33 -13.10 -1.86
N ASN A 115 11.26 -11.77 -2.01
CA ASN A 115 10.22 -10.93 -1.42
C ASN A 115 9.90 -9.67 -2.25
N ALA A 116 9.86 -9.77 -3.58
CA ALA A 116 9.08 -8.83 -4.39
C ALA A 116 7.58 -9.18 -4.21
N PRO A 117 6.67 -8.18 -4.17
CA PRO A 117 5.24 -8.51 -4.25
C PRO A 117 5.02 -9.35 -5.52
N MET A 118 4.22 -10.41 -5.41
CA MET A 118 3.88 -11.21 -6.59
C MET A 118 3.25 -10.29 -7.63
N ILE A 119 3.96 -10.10 -8.75
CA ILE A 119 3.45 -9.32 -9.87
C ILE A 119 2.60 -10.26 -10.71
N ILE A 120 1.29 -10.06 -10.66
CA ILE A 120 0.35 -10.77 -11.52
C ILE A 120 0.14 -9.88 -12.75
N ALA A 121 0.59 -10.36 -13.91
CA ALA A 121 0.29 -9.70 -15.16
C ALA A 121 -1.16 -10.02 -15.56
N GLU A 122 -2.00 -9.00 -15.64
CA GLU A 122 -3.36 -9.10 -16.15
C GLU A 122 -3.45 -8.34 -17.47
N ILE A 123 -3.95 -9.02 -18.51
CA ILE A 123 -4.12 -8.46 -19.84
C ILE A 123 -5.60 -8.11 -20.01
N LEU A 124 -5.87 -6.86 -20.34
CA LEU A 124 -7.21 -6.36 -20.65
C LEU A 124 -7.34 -6.31 -22.17
N ASP A 125 -8.14 -7.21 -22.73
CA ASP A 125 -8.37 -7.29 -24.19
C ASP A 125 -9.32 -6.19 -24.69
N ASP A 126 -10.23 -5.72 -23.84
CA ASP A 126 -11.21 -4.68 -24.17
C ASP A 126 -11.20 -3.59 -23.09
N LEU A 127 -10.97 -2.35 -23.53
CA LEU A 127 -11.02 -1.17 -22.67
C LEU A 127 -12.38 -0.51 -22.85
N PRO A 128 -13.22 -0.47 -21.82
CA PRO A 128 -14.55 0.07 -21.97
C PRO A 128 -14.49 1.58 -22.21
N LEU A 129 -15.22 2.05 -23.22
CA LEU A 129 -15.30 3.46 -23.60
C LEU A 129 -16.37 4.16 -22.75
N MET A 130 -16.00 5.08 -21.87
CA MET A 130 -16.96 5.77 -20.98
C MET A 130 -16.49 7.14 -20.50
N SER A 131 -17.39 7.86 -19.84
CA SER A 131 -17.04 9.11 -19.16
C SER A 131 -16.38 8.86 -17.80
N VAL A 132 -15.62 9.85 -17.30
CA VAL A 132 -15.02 9.82 -15.95
C VAL A 132 -16.08 9.55 -14.87
N SER A 133 -17.26 10.14 -15.01
CA SER A 133 -18.35 10.00 -14.04
C SER A 133 -18.93 8.57 -14.00
N GLU A 134 -18.98 7.89 -15.13
CA GLU A 134 -19.43 6.49 -15.22
C GLU A 134 -18.36 5.54 -14.68
N ALA A 135 -17.08 5.80 -15.00
CA ALA A 135 -15.97 5.05 -14.44
C ALA A 135 -15.93 5.17 -12.91
N ALA A 136 -16.16 6.38 -12.38
CA ALA A 136 -16.25 6.61 -10.93
C ALA A 136 -17.42 5.87 -10.28
N LYS A 137 -18.57 5.71 -10.97
CA LYS A 137 -19.69 4.90 -10.48
C LYS A 137 -19.40 3.40 -10.53
N ARG A 138 -18.61 2.94 -11.50
CA ARG A 138 -18.19 1.54 -11.61
C ARG A 138 -17.12 1.15 -10.60
N LEU A 139 -16.34 2.11 -10.12
CA LEU A 139 -15.37 1.92 -9.05
C LEU A 139 -16.11 1.53 -7.76
N ASN A 140 -16.26 0.23 -7.53
CA ASN A 140 -16.92 -0.33 -6.35
C ASN A 140 -15.91 -0.58 -5.21
N GLU A 141 -16.39 -0.95 -4.02
CA GLU A 141 -15.52 -1.18 -2.84
C GLU A 141 -14.52 -2.34 -3.04
N ASN A 142 -14.79 -3.24 -3.98
CA ASN A 142 -13.94 -4.41 -4.29
C ASN A 142 -12.92 -4.16 -5.41
N GLN A 143 -13.02 -3.04 -6.13
CA GLN A 143 -12.10 -2.64 -7.19
C GLN A 143 -11.39 -1.35 -6.79
N HIS A 144 -10.09 -1.46 -6.51
CA HIS A 144 -9.29 -0.32 -6.09
C HIS A 144 -8.87 0.60 -7.24
N VAL A 145 -8.89 0.09 -8.47
CA VAL A 145 -8.49 0.78 -9.71
C VAL A 145 -9.43 0.37 -10.83
N PHE A 146 -9.81 1.33 -11.68
CA PHE A 146 -10.57 1.10 -12.90
C PHE A 146 -9.91 1.85 -14.06
N ILE A 147 -9.62 1.13 -15.15
CA ILE A 147 -8.98 1.67 -16.36
C ILE A 147 -10.02 1.70 -17.48
N PHE A 148 -10.07 2.81 -18.23
CA PHE A 148 -11.04 3.01 -19.30
C PHE A 148 -10.49 3.95 -20.39
N GLU A 149 -11.05 3.87 -21.59
CA GLU A 149 -10.82 4.91 -22.60
C GLU A 149 -11.88 6.01 -22.43
N ASN A 150 -11.42 7.25 -22.35
CA ASN A 150 -12.31 8.39 -22.14
C ASN A 150 -12.89 8.90 -23.47
N ILE A 151 -14.23 8.93 -23.55
CA ILE A 151 -14.99 9.38 -24.72
C ILE A 151 -14.59 10.78 -25.20
N SER A 152 -14.19 11.68 -24.30
CA SER A 152 -13.90 13.07 -24.64
C SER A 152 -12.55 13.30 -25.33
N ASN A 153 -11.56 12.44 -25.08
CA ASN A 153 -10.19 12.67 -25.51
C ASN A 153 -9.49 11.44 -26.09
N SER A 154 -10.19 10.29 -26.16
CA SER A 154 -9.66 8.99 -26.59
C SER A 154 -8.34 8.60 -25.90
N ALA A 155 -8.12 9.13 -24.69
CA ALA A 155 -6.97 8.80 -23.87
C ALA A 155 -7.34 7.71 -22.87
N VAL A 156 -6.32 6.92 -22.51
CA VAL A 156 -6.46 5.95 -21.43
C VAL A 156 -6.44 6.70 -20.11
N ASN A 157 -7.53 6.55 -19.37
CA ASN A 157 -7.74 7.17 -18.09
C ASN A 157 -7.84 6.11 -17.00
N VAL A 158 -7.46 6.51 -15.79
CA VAL A 158 -7.51 5.66 -14.61
C VAL A 158 -8.25 6.40 -13.51
N VAL A 159 -9.23 5.74 -12.88
CA VAL A 159 -9.81 6.18 -11.61
C VAL A 159 -9.46 5.18 -10.51
N TYR A 160 -9.20 5.67 -9.31
CA TYR A 160 -8.77 4.83 -8.20
C TYR A 160 -9.16 5.43 -6.84
N TRP A 161 -9.24 4.59 -5.80
CA TRP A 161 -9.47 5.06 -4.44
C TRP A 161 -8.22 5.68 -3.84
N ARG A 162 -8.35 6.90 -3.32
CA ARG A 162 -7.28 7.58 -2.57
C ARG A 162 -7.38 7.25 -1.07
N SER A 163 -6.29 7.50 -0.36
CA SER A 163 -6.23 7.33 1.10
C SER A 163 -7.11 8.31 1.88
N ASP A 164 -7.54 9.41 1.26
CA ASP A 164 -8.46 10.40 1.83
C ASP A 164 -9.94 10.03 1.63
N GLY A 165 -10.24 8.86 1.04
CA GLY A 165 -11.60 8.40 0.77
C GLY A 165 -12.23 9.04 -0.47
N ASN A 166 -11.50 9.88 -1.21
CA ASN A 166 -11.94 10.44 -2.48
C ASN A 166 -11.49 9.59 -3.67
N ILE A 167 -12.07 9.85 -4.83
CA ILE A 167 -11.66 9.24 -6.10
C ILE A 167 -10.55 10.09 -6.73
N GLY A 168 -9.41 9.46 -7.02
CA GLY A 168 -8.36 10.03 -7.84
C GLY A 168 -8.61 9.75 -9.32
N TRP A 169 -8.29 10.71 -10.18
CA TRP A 169 -8.36 10.57 -11.63
C TRP A 169 -7.00 10.90 -12.23
N LEU A 170 -6.49 10.00 -13.08
CA LEU A 170 -5.31 10.18 -13.89
C LEU A 170 -5.72 10.20 -15.37
N ASP A 171 -5.28 11.25 -16.07
CA ASP A 171 -5.37 11.38 -17.51
C ASP A 171 -3.97 11.29 -18.09
N TYR A 172 -3.67 10.19 -18.79
CA TYR A 172 -2.38 9.99 -19.44
C TYR A 172 -2.55 9.96 -20.96
N LYS A 173 -2.06 11.01 -21.61
CA LYS A 173 -1.97 11.05 -23.07
C LYS A 173 -0.76 10.25 -23.53
N ILE A 174 -1.02 9.12 -24.19
CA ILE A 174 0.03 8.35 -24.88
C ILE A 174 0.56 9.22 -26.03
N LYS A 175 1.73 9.83 -25.84
CA LYS A 175 2.48 10.41 -26.95
C LYS A 175 3.05 9.26 -27.77
N ARG A 176 2.44 8.93 -28.91
CA ARG A 176 3.09 8.07 -29.91
C ARG A 176 4.30 8.85 -30.44
N GLN A 177 5.50 8.47 -30.04
CA GLN A 177 6.70 8.87 -30.77
C GLN A 177 6.65 8.13 -32.12
N GLY A 178 6.62 8.91 -33.19
CA GLY A 178 6.75 8.42 -34.56
C GLY A 178 8.21 8.27 -34.95
#